data_AF-A0A9D8KPS4-F1
#
_entry.id   AF-A0A9D8KPS4-F1
#
_cell.length_a   1.000
_cell.length_b   1.000
_cell.length_c   1.000
_cell.angle_alpha   90.00
_cell.angle_beta   90.00
_cell.angle_gamma   90.00
#
_symmetry.space_group_name_H-M   'P 1'
#
loop_
_entity.id
_entity.type
_entity.pdbx_description
1 polymer ?
#
loop_
_entity_poly.entity_id
_entity_poly.type
_entity_poly.pdbx_seq_one_letter_code
_entity_poly.pdbx_strand_id
1 'polypeptide(L)'
;MEKVGKYELVREIGRGATSTVYLAVDPFTQREVAVKVAAPGILKDARRGRLYTHLFLNEAALVGKLLHPHIVQTYDAVVDSQVCYIVMEYVAGGTLERVCTPDSLLPIERIVEIVFKCTRALEFAFRAGIIHRDIKPANILFASTDPNTGDIKISDFGAAIIGSPDRTLVLGIGSPAYMSPQQVKEQTLDHQTDIYSLGVVMYQLLTGQLPFQARNSYEMIYQIINNEPRRPSSLRSEIPEVLDTIVARAMSKRLQHRYRDWPEFAHDLAQAFRDRQLRVPADRMPDLEKFDTLRSFAFFAEFSDVEIWEVVRFSEWKWVPPGTVLIRDGDVGDFFYFLADGELKVLKNGMVLNLLATGDCFGEMAVIGKKESKRGADIVTLTRAKLVRITGSALKRSSEACRFHFYQAFVAVLSERLTSANLRLVSF
;
A
#
# COMPACT_ATOMS: atom_id res chain seq x y z
N MET A 1 -17.96 -18.69 26.00
CA MET A 1 -17.09 -17.92 25.09
C MET A 1 -16.60 -16.71 25.84
N GLU A 2 -15.30 -16.50 25.87
CA GLU A 2 -14.67 -15.32 26.46
C GLU A 2 -14.97 -14.10 25.57
N LYS A 3 -15.26 -12.94 26.17
CA LYS A 3 -15.63 -11.71 25.44
C LYS A 3 -14.81 -10.53 25.93
N VAL A 4 -14.56 -9.59 25.03
CA VAL A 4 -13.98 -8.28 25.35
C VAL A 4 -14.90 -7.21 24.77
N GLY A 5 -15.51 -6.40 25.63
CA GLY A 5 -16.61 -5.53 25.24
C GLY A 5 -17.74 -6.33 24.59
N LYS A 6 -18.14 -5.94 23.37
CA LYS A 6 -19.14 -6.67 22.57
C LYS A 6 -18.56 -7.82 21.74
N TYR A 7 -17.24 -7.94 21.64
CA TYR A 7 -16.59 -8.85 20.68
C TYR A 7 -16.42 -10.25 21.26
N GLU A 8 -16.79 -11.25 20.47
CA GLU A 8 -16.70 -12.66 20.87
C GLU A 8 -15.33 -13.21 20.47
N LEU A 9 -14.49 -13.55 21.44
CA LEU A 9 -13.13 -14.03 21.16
C LEU A 9 -13.19 -15.45 20.60
N VAL A 10 -12.52 -15.66 19.46
CA VAL A 10 -12.43 -16.95 18.77
C VAL A 10 -11.14 -17.66 19.16
N ARG A 11 -10.00 -17.02 18.93
CA ARG A 11 -8.67 -17.56 19.24
C ARG A 11 -7.61 -16.47 19.34
N GLU A 12 -6.53 -16.76 20.04
CA GLU A 12 -5.32 -15.92 20.02
C GLU A 12 -4.64 -16.00 18.64
N ILE A 13 -4.21 -14.85 18.11
CA ILE A 13 -3.49 -14.73 16.83
C ILE A 13 -2.11 -14.11 16.98
N GLY A 14 -1.79 -13.51 18.13
CA GLY A 14 -0.47 -13.00 18.42
C GLY A 14 -0.34 -12.58 19.88
N ARG A 15 0.87 -12.66 20.43
CA ARG A 15 1.16 -12.24 21.79
C ARG A 15 2.46 -11.46 21.83
N GLY A 16 2.36 -10.20 22.22
CA GLY A 16 3.50 -9.34 22.50
C GLY A 16 3.81 -9.29 23.99
N ALA A 17 4.81 -8.50 24.35
CA ALA A 17 5.16 -8.28 25.75
C ALA A 17 4.10 -7.47 26.52
N THR A 18 3.32 -6.64 25.82
CA THR A 18 2.39 -5.66 26.42
C THR A 18 0.93 -5.96 26.16
N SER A 19 0.64 -6.82 25.18
CA SER A 19 -0.71 -7.06 24.69
C SER A 19 -0.83 -8.42 24.03
N THR A 20 -2.04 -8.96 24.05
CA THR A 20 -2.42 -10.14 23.29
C THR A 20 -3.42 -9.74 22.21
N VAL A 21 -3.26 -10.26 21.00
CA VAL A 21 -4.17 -10.02 19.87
C VAL A 21 -5.00 -11.28 19.65
N TYR A 22 -6.32 -11.10 19.60
CA TYR A 22 -7.28 -12.16 19.38
C TYR A 22 -8.01 -11.95 18.06
N LEU A 23 -8.28 -13.04 17.34
CA LEU A 23 -9.36 -13.08 16.36
C LEU A 23 -10.67 -13.09 17.13
N ALA A 24 -11.59 -12.19 16.77
CA ALA A 24 -12.91 -12.09 17.35
C ALA A 24 -13.97 -11.86 16.28
N VAL A 25 -15.23 -12.04 16.65
CA VAL A 25 -16.38 -11.70 15.79
C VAL A 25 -17.13 -10.52 16.40
N ASP A 26 -17.42 -9.50 15.57
CA ASP A 26 -18.41 -8.48 15.92
C ASP A 26 -19.82 -9.07 15.70
N PRO A 27 -20.62 -9.26 16.77
CA PRO A 27 -21.92 -9.92 16.66
C PRO A 27 -22.95 -9.10 15.86
N PHE A 28 -22.77 -7.79 15.72
CA PHE A 28 -23.70 -6.93 14.99
C PHE A 28 -23.43 -6.94 13.49
N THR A 29 -22.16 -6.81 13.09
CA THR A 29 -21.78 -6.81 11.68
C THR A 29 -21.48 -8.20 11.13
N GLN A 30 -21.46 -9.23 12.00
CA GLN A 30 -21.08 -10.61 11.66
C GLN A 30 -19.72 -10.67 10.95
N ARG A 31 -18.78 -9.84 11.40
CA ARG A 31 -17.47 -9.65 10.77
C ARG A 31 -16.36 -10.14 11.68
N GLU A 32 -15.38 -10.82 11.09
CA GLU A 32 -14.10 -11.11 11.75
C GLU A 32 -13.26 -9.83 11.95
N VAL A 33 -12.79 -9.63 13.18
CA VAL A 33 -11.96 -8.50 13.60
C VAL A 33 -10.77 -9.00 14.43
N ALA A 34 -9.69 -8.22 14.44
CA ALA A 34 -8.60 -8.43 15.37
C ALA A 34 -8.79 -7.50 16.58
N VAL A 35 -8.67 -8.04 17.80
CA VAL A 35 -8.81 -7.29 19.04
C VAL A 35 -7.51 -7.39 19.81
N LYS A 36 -6.76 -6.29 19.88
CA LYS A 36 -5.53 -6.15 20.66
C LYS A 36 -5.90 -5.71 22.06
N VAL A 37 -5.62 -6.53 23.07
CA VAL A 37 -5.98 -6.31 24.47
C VAL A 37 -4.72 -6.14 25.30
N ALA A 38 -4.67 -5.13 26.16
CA ALA A 38 -3.56 -4.94 27.08
C ALA A 38 -3.41 -6.14 28.04
N ALA A 39 -2.17 -6.53 28.34
CA ALA A 39 -1.90 -7.67 29.21
C ALA A 39 -2.44 -7.44 30.64
N PRO A 40 -2.99 -8.47 31.32
CA PRO A 40 -3.48 -8.36 32.68
C PRO A 40 -2.40 -7.81 33.65
N GLY A 41 -2.78 -6.83 34.48
CA GLY A 41 -1.88 -6.24 35.48
C GLY A 41 -0.91 -5.18 34.94
N ILE A 42 -0.78 -5.03 33.62
CA ILE A 42 0.15 -4.06 33.02
C ILE A 42 -0.28 -2.61 33.27
N LEU A 43 -1.59 -2.37 33.33
CA LEU A 43 -2.19 -1.08 33.65
C LEU A 43 -2.06 -0.71 35.15
N LYS A 44 -1.79 -1.70 36.01
CA LYS A 44 -1.65 -1.50 37.47
C LYS A 44 -0.22 -1.10 37.88
N ASP A 45 0.76 -1.20 36.99
CA ASP A 45 2.13 -0.73 37.22
C ASP A 45 2.18 0.82 37.10
N ALA A 46 2.47 1.53 38.19
CA ALA A 46 2.46 2.99 38.22
C ALA A 46 3.48 3.68 37.27
N ARG A 47 4.55 2.97 36.88
CA ARG A 47 5.56 3.47 35.93
C ARG A 47 5.26 3.01 34.52
N ARG A 48 5.01 1.71 34.32
CA ARG A 48 4.82 1.14 32.98
C ARG A 48 3.40 1.28 32.45
N GLY A 49 2.40 1.31 33.31
CA GLY A 49 0.98 1.45 32.96
C GLY A 49 0.68 2.75 32.21
N ARG A 50 1.30 3.87 32.61
CA ARG A 50 1.17 5.16 31.89
C ARG A 50 1.73 5.08 30.47
N LEU A 51 2.88 4.44 30.31
CA LEU A 51 3.55 4.25 29.02
C LEU A 51 2.69 3.41 28.08
N TYR A 52 2.16 2.27 28.56
CA TYR A 52 1.32 1.41 27.73
C TYR A 52 -0.04 2.03 27.43
N THR A 53 -0.67 2.70 28.41
CA THR A 53 -1.89 3.47 28.16
C THR A 53 -1.65 4.48 27.04
N HIS A 54 -0.49 5.15 27.01
CA HIS A 54 -0.15 6.07 25.95
C HIS A 54 -0.02 5.39 24.57
N LEU A 55 0.58 4.19 24.48
CA LEU A 55 0.63 3.42 23.22
C LEU A 55 -0.77 3.11 22.70
N PHE A 56 -1.67 2.68 23.59
CA PHE A 56 -3.06 2.41 23.24
C PHE A 56 -3.82 3.67 22.83
N LEU A 57 -3.57 4.80 23.50
CA LEU A 57 -4.14 6.10 23.10
C LEU A 57 -3.66 6.54 21.72
N ASN A 58 -2.40 6.28 21.35
CA ASN A 58 -1.88 6.61 20.03
C ASN A 58 -2.61 5.81 18.95
N GLU A 59 -2.77 4.50 19.11
CA GLU A 59 -3.56 3.69 18.17
C GLU A 59 -5.05 4.10 18.16
N ALA A 60 -5.64 4.38 19.32
CA ALA A 60 -7.01 4.87 19.42
C ALA A 60 -7.20 6.20 18.67
N ALA A 61 -6.20 7.08 18.70
CA ALA A 61 -6.24 8.36 18.00
C ALA A 61 -6.21 8.23 16.47
N LEU A 62 -5.97 7.02 15.93
CA LEU A 62 -6.01 6.73 14.49
C LEU A 62 -7.40 6.31 14.00
N VAL A 63 -8.33 6.00 14.91
CA VAL A 63 -9.72 5.63 14.57
C VAL A 63 -10.31 6.69 13.65
N GLY A 64 -10.72 6.27 12.45
CA GLY A 64 -11.30 7.15 11.44
C GLY A 64 -10.33 8.10 10.72
N LYS A 65 -9.04 8.16 11.09
CA LYS A 65 -8.05 9.06 10.47
C LYS A 65 -7.27 8.42 9.33
N LEU A 66 -6.87 7.16 9.50
CA LEU A 66 -6.07 6.46 8.50
C LEU A 66 -6.92 5.47 7.71
N LEU A 67 -7.38 5.90 6.53
CA LEU A 67 -8.05 5.05 5.56
C LEU A 67 -7.14 4.87 4.33
N HIS A 68 -6.41 3.76 4.30
CA HIS A 68 -5.48 3.45 3.21
C HIS A 68 -5.47 1.95 2.93
N PRO A 69 -5.43 1.50 1.65
CA PRO A 69 -5.48 0.07 1.31
C PRO A 69 -4.35 -0.74 1.96
N HIS A 70 -3.18 -0.12 2.15
CA HIS A 70 -1.99 -0.75 2.76
C HIS A 70 -1.77 -0.41 4.24
N ILE A 71 -2.79 0.08 4.93
CA ILE A 71 -2.76 0.26 6.40
C ILE A 71 -3.91 -0.57 6.98
N VAL A 72 -3.67 -1.24 8.11
CA VAL A 72 -4.70 -1.94 8.87
C VAL A 72 -5.67 -0.90 9.43
N GLN A 73 -6.95 -1.04 9.11
CA GLN A 73 -7.95 -0.09 9.56
C GLN A 73 -8.31 -0.34 11.04
N THR A 74 -8.28 0.72 11.85
CA THR A 74 -8.81 0.68 13.23
C THR A 74 -10.29 1.05 13.23
N TYR A 75 -11.13 0.19 13.80
CA TYR A 75 -12.58 0.37 13.87
C TYR A 75 -13.04 1.03 15.16
N ASP A 76 -12.48 0.61 16.28
CA ASP A 76 -12.92 1.02 17.61
C ASP A 76 -11.75 0.90 18.60
N ALA A 77 -11.80 1.64 19.69
CA ALA A 77 -10.83 1.56 20.76
C ALA A 77 -11.46 1.96 22.09
N VAL A 78 -11.13 1.18 23.13
CA VAL A 78 -11.48 1.50 24.51
C VAL A 78 -10.18 1.61 25.29
N VAL A 79 -9.97 2.75 25.92
CA VAL A 79 -8.82 3.00 26.78
C VAL A 79 -9.33 3.49 28.12
N ASP A 80 -9.38 2.60 29.11
CA ASP A 80 -9.78 2.87 30.48
C ASP A 80 -8.75 2.30 31.47
N SER A 81 -8.81 2.77 32.71
CA SER A 81 -8.04 2.33 33.87
C SER A 81 -8.08 0.82 34.13
N GLN A 82 -9.17 0.13 33.77
CA GLN A 82 -9.35 -1.30 34.01
C GLN A 82 -9.10 -2.17 32.78
N VAL A 83 -9.44 -1.66 31.59
CA VAL A 83 -9.32 -2.40 30.34
C VAL A 83 -8.92 -1.47 29.21
N CYS A 84 -7.93 -1.90 28.42
CA CYS A 84 -7.53 -1.25 27.19
C CYS A 84 -7.61 -2.28 26.06
N TYR A 85 -8.40 -1.99 25.03
CA TYR A 85 -8.40 -2.80 23.81
C TYR A 85 -8.63 -1.94 22.56
N ILE A 86 -8.09 -2.41 21.44
CA ILE A 86 -8.23 -1.79 20.13
C ILE A 86 -8.77 -2.84 19.17
N VAL A 87 -9.76 -2.46 18.39
CA VAL A 87 -10.45 -3.30 17.42
C VAL A 87 -10.03 -2.84 16.04
N MET A 88 -9.52 -3.77 15.25
CA MET A 88 -8.95 -3.48 13.95
C MET A 88 -9.35 -4.53 12.91
N GLU A 89 -9.06 -4.23 11.65
CA GLU A 89 -9.16 -5.15 10.53
C GLU A 89 -8.38 -6.43 10.83
N TYR A 90 -9.06 -7.57 10.72
CA TYR A 90 -8.38 -8.86 10.73
C TYR A 90 -7.75 -9.11 9.36
N VAL A 91 -6.44 -9.35 9.35
CA VAL A 91 -5.66 -9.64 8.14
C VAL A 91 -5.08 -11.05 8.26
N ALA A 92 -5.56 -11.97 7.43
CA ALA A 92 -5.34 -13.40 7.63
C ALA A 92 -4.01 -13.96 7.06
N GLY A 93 -3.26 -13.18 6.26
CA GLY A 93 -2.10 -13.69 5.53
C GLY A 93 -0.80 -13.81 6.34
N GLY A 94 -0.82 -13.46 7.62
CA GLY A 94 0.37 -13.49 8.49
C GLY A 94 1.34 -12.33 8.21
N THR A 95 2.48 -12.32 8.88
CA THR A 95 3.47 -11.22 8.85
C THR A 95 4.58 -11.48 7.82
N LEU A 96 5.36 -10.45 7.49
CA LEU A 96 6.57 -10.58 6.67
C LEU A 96 7.68 -11.41 7.35
N GLU A 97 7.60 -11.69 8.66
CA GLU A 97 8.62 -12.47 9.37
C GLU A 97 8.84 -13.85 8.73
N ARG A 98 7.77 -14.44 8.19
CA ARG A 98 7.83 -15.77 7.55
C ARG A 98 8.68 -15.83 6.28
N VAL A 99 9.03 -14.68 5.70
CA VAL A 99 9.86 -14.55 4.48
C VAL A 99 11.18 -13.84 4.76
N CYS A 100 11.57 -13.75 6.03
CA CYS A 100 12.80 -13.08 6.47
C CYS A 100 13.95 -14.07 6.77
N THR A 101 13.87 -15.31 6.28
CA THR A 101 14.94 -16.31 6.40
C THR A 101 15.47 -16.69 5.01
N PRO A 102 16.73 -17.12 4.88
CA PRO A 102 17.32 -17.46 3.57
C PRO A 102 16.50 -18.50 2.78
N ASP A 103 15.88 -19.45 3.48
CA ASP A 103 15.09 -20.54 2.86
C ASP A 103 13.67 -20.13 2.44
N SER A 104 13.24 -18.90 2.76
CA SER A 104 11.87 -18.42 2.56
C SER A 104 11.80 -17.09 1.81
N LEU A 105 12.91 -16.64 1.22
CA LEU A 105 12.99 -15.36 0.55
C LEU A 105 12.04 -15.29 -0.65
N LEU A 106 11.46 -14.11 -0.82
CA LEU A 106 10.63 -13.82 -1.98
C LEU A 106 11.48 -13.49 -3.22
N PRO A 107 10.87 -13.57 -4.42
CA PRO A 107 11.43 -12.96 -5.62
C PRO A 107 11.76 -11.49 -5.37
N ILE A 108 12.87 -11.01 -5.93
CA ILE A 108 13.37 -9.64 -5.69
C ILE A 108 12.33 -8.61 -6.10
N GLU A 109 11.67 -8.84 -7.24
CA GLU A 109 10.58 -8.03 -7.76
C GLU A 109 9.48 -7.90 -6.69
N ARG A 110 9.08 -9.01 -6.08
CA ARG A 110 8.03 -9.01 -5.06
C ARG A 110 8.46 -8.21 -3.82
N ILE A 111 9.73 -8.29 -3.42
CA ILE A 111 10.27 -7.53 -2.29
C ILE A 111 10.20 -6.03 -2.59
N VAL A 112 10.67 -5.60 -3.77
CA VAL A 112 10.64 -4.18 -4.17
C VAL A 112 9.21 -3.67 -4.26
N GLU A 113 8.26 -4.48 -4.77
CA GLU A 113 6.83 -4.14 -4.79
C GLU A 113 6.27 -3.93 -3.38
N ILE A 114 6.59 -4.82 -2.43
CA ILE A 114 6.16 -4.70 -1.03
C ILE A 114 6.73 -3.42 -0.40
N VAL A 115 8.02 -3.16 -0.58
CA VAL A 115 8.68 -1.97 -0.03
C VAL A 115 8.10 -0.71 -0.64
N PHE A 116 7.84 -0.69 -1.95
CA PHE A 116 7.15 0.43 -2.61
C PHE A 116 5.76 0.67 -2.02
N LYS A 117 4.95 -0.39 -1.82
CA LYS A 117 3.63 -0.24 -1.17
C LYS A 117 3.76 0.33 0.26
N CYS A 118 4.82 -0.02 0.98
CA CYS A 118 5.13 0.53 2.30
C CYS A 118 5.50 2.02 2.24
N THR A 119 6.31 2.47 1.27
CA THR A 119 6.65 3.90 1.16
C THR A 119 5.40 4.76 0.97
N ARG A 120 4.43 4.29 0.17
CA ARG A 120 3.16 5.01 -0.07
C ARG A 120 2.26 5.04 1.16
N ALA A 121 2.17 3.92 1.89
CA ALA A 121 1.43 3.85 3.14
C ALA A 121 2.01 4.79 4.20
N LEU A 122 3.33 4.81 4.35
CA LEU A 122 4.03 5.63 5.34
C LEU A 122 4.06 7.11 4.95
N GLU A 123 4.08 7.42 3.65
CA GLU A 123 3.87 8.78 3.16
C GLU A 123 2.49 9.30 3.55
N PHE A 124 1.44 8.50 3.32
CA PHE A 124 0.08 8.86 3.69
C PHE A 124 -0.04 9.12 5.20
N ALA A 125 0.52 8.23 6.03
CA ALA A 125 0.55 8.42 7.48
C ALA A 125 1.32 9.70 7.88
N PHE A 126 2.49 9.95 7.26
CA PHE A 126 3.29 11.13 7.52
C PHE A 126 2.56 12.43 7.16
N ARG A 127 1.86 12.48 6.02
CA ARG A 127 1.03 13.63 5.64
C ARG A 127 -0.11 13.88 6.62
N ALA A 128 -0.59 12.85 7.31
CA ALA A 128 -1.53 12.94 8.42
C ALA A 128 -0.86 13.30 9.77
N GLY A 129 0.43 13.64 9.77
CA GLY A 129 1.20 14.04 10.96
C GLY A 129 1.65 12.88 11.84
N ILE A 130 1.75 11.67 11.28
CA ILE A 130 2.02 10.43 12.02
C ILE A 130 3.36 9.83 11.59
N ILE A 131 4.24 9.55 12.56
CA ILE A 131 5.49 8.81 12.37
C ILE A 131 5.36 7.49 13.12
N HIS A 132 5.59 6.34 12.48
CA HIS A 132 5.27 4.99 12.99
C HIS A 132 6.23 4.51 14.09
N ARG A 133 7.55 4.71 13.93
CA ARG A 133 8.65 4.41 14.87
C ARG A 133 8.95 2.93 15.18
N ASP A 134 8.06 2.01 14.82
CA ASP A 134 8.24 0.57 15.01
C ASP A 134 8.05 -0.23 13.71
N ILE A 135 8.67 0.21 12.62
CA ILE A 135 8.65 -0.53 11.35
C ILE A 135 9.56 -1.75 11.44
N LYS A 136 8.96 -2.93 11.29
CA LYS A 136 9.63 -4.25 11.30
C LYS A 136 8.74 -5.29 10.60
N PRO A 137 9.27 -6.47 10.23
CA PRO A 137 8.50 -7.47 9.50
C PRO A 137 7.25 -7.95 10.24
N ALA A 138 7.26 -7.97 11.58
CA ALA A 138 6.12 -8.34 12.41
C ALA A 138 4.90 -7.39 12.26
N ASN A 139 5.15 -6.15 11.86
CA ASN A 139 4.13 -5.09 11.74
C ASN A 139 3.70 -4.85 10.28
N ILE A 140 4.16 -5.69 9.35
CA ILE A 140 3.75 -5.65 7.94
C ILE A 140 3.13 -7.01 7.62
N LEU A 141 1.85 -7.02 7.29
CA LEU A 141 1.06 -8.23 7.08
C LEU A 141 0.79 -8.46 5.61
N PHE A 142 0.70 -9.73 5.21
CA PHE A 142 0.13 -10.10 3.92
C PHE A 142 -1.39 -10.09 4.00
N ALA A 143 -2.05 -9.47 3.02
CA ALA A 143 -3.51 -9.53 2.89
C ALA A 143 -4.00 -10.92 2.43
N SER A 144 -3.14 -11.67 1.72
CA SER A 144 -3.41 -13.02 1.22
C SER A 144 -2.52 -14.06 1.92
N THR A 145 -2.99 -15.30 1.99
CA THR A 145 -2.21 -16.42 2.55
C THR A 145 -0.98 -16.76 1.71
N ASP A 146 -1.03 -16.56 0.39
CA ASP A 146 0.11 -16.71 -0.50
C ASP A 146 1.00 -15.44 -0.47
N PRO A 147 2.25 -15.53 0.01
CA PRO A 147 3.15 -14.37 0.10
C PRO A 147 3.64 -13.88 -1.28
N ASN A 148 3.55 -14.73 -2.32
CA ASN A 148 3.96 -14.37 -3.68
C ASN A 148 2.92 -13.51 -4.38
N THR A 149 1.70 -13.40 -3.85
CA THR A 149 0.58 -12.66 -4.43
C THR A 149 -0.13 -11.79 -3.39
N GLY A 150 -1.05 -10.93 -3.83
CA GLY A 150 -1.86 -10.08 -2.96
C GLY A 150 -1.15 -8.83 -2.42
N ASP A 151 -1.88 -8.08 -1.59
CA ASP A 151 -1.41 -6.83 -1.00
C ASP A 151 -0.74 -7.03 0.36
N ILE A 152 -0.15 -5.95 0.88
CA ILE A 152 0.34 -5.85 2.25
C ILE A 152 -0.45 -4.82 3.04
N LYS A 153 -0.43 -4.92 4.36
CA LYS A 153 -0.97 -3.91 5.28
C LYS A 153 -0.02 -3.67 6.43
N ILE A 154 0.27 -2.40 6.71
CA ILE A 154 1.05 -1.98 7.88
C ILE A 154 0.12 -1.88 9.09
N SER A 155 0.53 -2.42 10.23
CA SER A 155 -0.19 -2.41 11.50
C SER A 155 0.66 -1.85 12.65
N ASP A 156 0.06 -1.74 13.83
CA ASP A 156 0.74 -1.43 15.11
C ASP A 156 1.44 -0.08 15.14
N PHE A 157 0.63 0.97 15.08
CA PHE A 157 1.07 2.35 15.24
C PHE A 157 1.12 2.77 16.73
N GLY A 158 1.18 1.83 17.69
CA GLY A 158 1.17 2.17 19.11
C GLY A 158 2.34 3.05 19.51
N ALA A 159 3.51 2.84 18.90
CA ALA A 159 4.71 3.64 19.13
C ALA A 159 4.70 5.01 18.43
N ALA A 160 3.65 5.33 17.67
CA ALA A 160 3.65 6.48 16.78
C ALA A 160 3.67 7.83 17.52
N ILE A 161 4.21 8.86 16.85
CA ILE A 161 4.05 10.25 17.29
C ILE A 161 2.94 10.89 16.47
N ILE A 162 2.05 11.62 17.15
CA ILE A 162 0.96 12.38 16.56
C ILE A 162 1.12 13.83 17.05
N GLY A 163 1.65 14.73 16.20
CA GLY A 163 1.93 16.14 16.57
C GLY A 163 3.36 16.41 17.09
N SER A 164 3.53 17.42 17.96
CA SER A 164 4.84 17.96 18.38
C SER A 164 5.77 16.94 19.08
N PRO A 165 7.12 17.09 18.93
CA PRO A 165 8.11 16.05 19.21
C PRO A 165 8.47 15.82 20.69
N ASP A 166 7.85 16.55 21.62
CA ASP A 166 8.15 16.42 23.05
C ASP A 166 7.43 15.20 23.64
N ARG A 167 7.96 13.99 23.43
CA ARG A 167 7.65 12.84 24.31
C ARG A 167 8.66 11.70 24.25
N THR A 168 9.02 11.28 25.45
CA THR A 168 10.00 10.28 25.86
C THR A 168 9.84 8.94 25.14
N LEU A 169 10.96 8.36 24.71
CA LEU A 169 11.05 7.02 24.13
C LEU A 169 10.56 5.94 25.11
N VAL A 170 9.84 4.96 24.56
CA VAL A 170 9.56 3.67 25.19
C VAL A 170 10.82 2.80 25.00
N LEU A 171 11.89 3.08 25.75
CA LEU A 171 13.02 2.15 25.83
C LEU A 171 12.69 1.04 26.83
N GLY A 172 12.79 -0.21 26.41
CA GLY A 172 12.79 -1.35 27.34
C GLY A 172 12.05 -2.62 26.92
N ILE A 173 11.50 -2.72 25.70
CA ILE A 173 10.86 -3.96 25.23
C ILE A 173 11.34 -4.29 23.81
N GLY A 174 12.13 -5.38 23.70
CA GLY A 174 12.52 -5.97 22.42
C GLY A 174 13.92 -5.60 21.92
N SER A 175 14.28 -6.19 20.78
CA SER A 175 15.56 -5.97 20.10
C SER A 175 15.55 -4.64 19.32
N PRO A 176 16.58 -3.80 19.41
CA PRO A 176 16.65 -2.53 18.68
C PRO A 176 17.03 -2.70 17.20
N ALA A 177 16.99 -3.93 16.66
CA ALA A 177 17.54 -4.27 15.34
C ALA A 177 17.03 -3.42 14.17
N TYR A 178 15.80 -2.89 14.24
CA TYR A 178 15.19 -2.05 13.21
C TYR A 178 15.19 -0.55 13.57
N MET A 179 15.69 -0.18 14.75
CA MET A 179 15.69 1.22 15.20
C MET A 179 16.74 2.04 14.44
N SER A 180 16.38 3.29 14.14
CA SER A 180 17.31 4.23 13.54
C SER A 180 18.42 4.68 14.51
N PRO A 181 19.55 5.18 14.01
CA PRO A 181 20.59 5.78 14.85
C PRO A 181 20.07 6.91 15.73
N GLN A 182 19.07 7.66 15.25
CA GLN A 182 18.43 8.74 16.00
C GLN A 182 17.60 8.18 17.17
N GLN A 183 16.87 7.08 16.95
CA GLN A 183 16.09 6.41 18.00
C GLN A 183 16.98 5.88 19.12
N VAL A 184 18.06 5.17 18.79
CA VAL A 184 18.95 4.58 19.80
C VAL A 184 19.80 5.63 20.54
N LYS A 185 19.97 6.83 19.95
CA LYS A 185 20.64 7.99 20.58
C LYS A 185 19.67 8.92 21.31
N GLU A 186 18.39 8.59 21.34
CA GLU A 186 17.34 9.42 21.93
C GLU A 186 17.28 10.86 21.37
N GLN A 187 17.58 11.00 20.08
CA GLN A 187 17.50 12.28 19.38
C GLN A 187 16.06 12.58 18.97
N THR A 188 15.78 13.84 18.61
CA THR A 188 14.52 14.22 17.97
C THR A 188 14.31 13.38 16.71
N LEU A 189 13.12 12.81 16.59
CA LEU A 189 12.77 11.92 15.48
C LEU A 189 11.91 12.67 14.46
N ASP A 190 12.17 12.39 13.19
CA ASP A 190 11.33 12.77 12.05
C ASP A 190 10.96 11.52 11.24
N HIS A 191 10.26 11.69 10.11
CA HIS A 191 9.86 10.58 9.23
C HIS A 191 11.05 9.81 8.64
N GLN A 192 12.26 10.40 8.61
CA GLN A 192 13.45 9.70 8.15
C GLN A 192 13.81 8.54 9.08
N THR A 193 13.32 8.52 10.34
CA THR A 193 13.46 7.36 11.21
C THR A 193 12.81 6.11 10.61
N ASP A 194 11.59 6.24 10.07
CA ASP A 194 10.84 5.14 9.48
C ASP A 194 11.46 4.73 8.13
N ILE A 195 12.03 5.67 7.39
CA ILE A 195 12.80 5.38 6.16
C ILE A 195 13.98 4.44 6.50
N TYR A 196 14.72 4.72 7.57
CA TYR A 196 15.81 3.84 8.00
C TYR A 196 15.29 2.45 8.36
N SER A 197 14.25 2.38 9.18
CA SER A 197 13.67 1.11 9.61
C SER A 197 13.13 0.28 8.43
N LEU A 198 12.49 0.93 7.44
CA LEU A 198 12.06 0.26 6.22
C LEU A 198 13.26 -0.21 5.38
N GLY A 199 14.37 0.55 5.36
CA GLY A 199 15.64 0.12 4.76
C GLY A 199 16.20 -1.16 5.40
N VAL A 200 16.12 -1.27 6.73
CA VAL A 200 16.50 -2.50 7.46
C VAL A 200 15.57 -3.67 7.09
N VAL A 201 14.26 -3.43 7.00
CA VAL A 201 13.30 -4.46 6.54
C VAL A 201 13.64 -4.91 5.12
N MET A 202 13.88 -3.98 4.20
CA MET A 202 14.26 -4.28 2.82
C MET A 202 15.55 -5.11 2.76
N TYR A 203 16.57 -4.74 3.53
CA TYR A 203 17.82 -5.49 3.66
C TYR A 203 17.54 -6.95 4.04
N GLN A 204 16.71 -7.16 5.06
CA GLN A 204 16.44 -8.50 5.57
C GLN A 204 15.59 -9.32 4.60
N LEU A 205 14.60 -8.72 3.95
CA LEU A 205 13.82 -9.40 2.92
C LEU A 205 14.68 -9.82 1.73
N LEU A 206 15.70 -9.04 1.39
CA LEU A 206 16.62 -9.35 0.29
C LEU A 206 17.60 -10.49 0.64
N THR A 207 18.07 -10.54 1.88
CA THR A 207 19.22 -11.37 2.28
C THR A 207 18.88 -12.52 3.23
N GLY A 208 17.72 -12.48 3.87
CA GLY A 208 17.33 -13.38 4.96
C GLY A 208 18.07 -13.11 6.28
N GLN A 209 18.82 -12.01 6.38
CA GLN A 209 19.63 -11.68 7.55
C GLN A 209 19.44 -10.22 7.95
N LEU A 210 19.55 -9.94 9.25
CA LEU A 210 19.64 -8.55 9.70
C LEU A 210 20.97 -7.93 9.26
N PRO A 211 21.00 -6.62 8.96
CA PRO A 211 22.22 -5.92 8.59
C PRO A 211 23.28 -5.89 9.69
N PHE A 212 22.83 -5.98 10.95
CA PHE A 212 23.66 -6.00 12.14
C PHE A 212 23.27 -7.22 12.98
N GLN A 213 24.28 -7.94 13.48
CA GLN A 213 24.11 -9.11 14.33
C GLN A 213 24.95 -8.90 15.58
N ALA A 214 24.31 -8.98 16.74
CA ALA A 214 24.94 -8.70 18.01
C ALA A 214 24.43 -9.68 19.08
N ARG A 215 25.27 -9.95 20.08
CA ARG A 215 24.95 -10.88 21.17
C ARG A 215 24.06 -10.25 22.25
N ASN A 216 24.00 -8.93 22.29
CA ASN A 216 23.19 -8.17 23.24
C ASN A 216 22.80 -6.80 22.66
N SER A 217 21.88 -6.11 23.35
CA SER A 217 21.35 -4.82 22.91
C SER A 217 22.39 -3.70 22.85
N TYR A 218 23.40 -3.68 23.73
CA TYR A 218 24.44 -2.66 23.72
C TYR A 218 25.33 -2.77 22.47
N GLU A 219 25.75 -3.99 22.14
CA GLU A 219 26.51 -4.26 20.92
C GLU A 219 25.67 -3.95 19.67
N MET A 220 24.37 -4.27 19.68
CA MET A 220 23.45 -3.91 18.59
C MET A 220 23.39 -2.39 18.39
N ILE A 221 23.21 -1.63 19.47
CA ILE A 221 23.20 -0.16 19.44
C ILE A 221 24.53 0.38 18.90
N TYR A 222 25.66 -0.17 19.35
CA TYR A 222 26.98 0.23 18.86
C TYR A 222 27.10 0.03 17.34
N GLN A 223 26.69 -1.14 16.83
CA GLN A 223 26.72 -1.43 15.39
C GLN A 223 25.76 -0.52 14.61
N ILE A 224 24.55 -0.27 15.12
CA ILE A 224 23.60 0.67 14.52
C ILE A 224 24.20 2.08 14.41
N ILE A 225 25.02 2.51 15.37
CA ILE A 225 25.60 3.86 15.37
C ILE A 225 26.85 3.95 14.50
N ASN A 226 27.71 2.92 14.52
CA ASN A 226 29.10 3.05 14.07
C ASN A 226 29.47 2.17 12.88
N ASN A 227 28.72 1.11 12.59
CA ASN A 227 29.09 0.13 11.56
C ASN A 227 28.25 0.32 10.29
N GLU A 228 28.87 -0.01 9.16
CA GLU A 228 28.21 -0.12 7.86
C GLU A 228 27.81 -1.58 7.61
N PRO A 229 26.61 -1.83 7.06
CA PRO A 229 26.16 -3.18 6.75
C PRO A 229 26.89 -3.73 5.52
N ARG A 230 26.98 -5.06 5.41
CA ARG A 230 27.46 -5.70 4.17
C ARG A 230 26.47 -5.45 3.05
N ARG A 231 26.93 -5.25 1.81
CA ARG A 231 26.03 -5.07 0.66
C ARG A 231 25.13 -6.29 0.47
N PRO A 232 23.80 -6.14 0.25
CA PRO A 232 22.92 -7.26 -0.05
C PRO A 232 23.43 -8.19 -1.16
N SER A 233 23.97 -7.65 -2.26
CA SER A 233 24.52 -8.44 -3.38
C SER A 233 25.68 -9.35 -3.00
N SER A 234 26.41 -9.02 -1.93
CA SER A 234 27.49 -9.87 -1.39
C SER A 234 26.98 -11.13 -0.67
N LEU A 235 25.71 -11.12 -0.25
CA LEU A 235 25.05 -12.25 0.41
C LEU A 235 24.13 -13.03 -0.55
N ARG A 236 23.54 -12.34 -1.53
CA ARG A 236 22.71 -12.94 -2.59
C ARG A 236 23.05 -12.30 -3.92
N SER A 237 23.83 -13.01 -4.74
CA SER A 237 24.40 -12.51 -6.00
C SER A 237 23.38 -12.15 -7.09
N GLU A 238 22.14 -12.61 -6.98
CA GLU A 238 21.04 -12.26 -7.87
C GLU A 238 20.55 -10.81 -7.68
N ILE A 239 20.91 -10.17 -6.57
CA ILE A 239 20.49 -8.80 -6.25
C ILE A 239 21.24 -7.80 -7.14
N PRO A 240 20.53 -6.96 -7.91
CA PRO A 240 21.16 -5.88 -8.67
C PRO A 240 21.82 -4.84 -7.77
N GLU A 241 22.95 -4.28 -8.22
CA GLU A 241 23.71 -3.25 -7.47
C GLU A 241 22.89 -1.97 -7.19
N VAL A 242 21.89 -1.66 -8.02
CA VAL A 242 20.97 -0.56 -7.75
C VAL A 242 20.24 -0.75 -6.41
N LEU A 243 19.90 -1.99 -6.03
CA LEU A 243 19.25 -2.28 -4.76
C LEU A 243 20.22 -2.16 -3.58
N ASP A 244 21.51 -2.45 -3.76
CA ASP A 244 22.52 -2.15 -2.73
C ASP A 244 22.57 -0.63 -2.46
N THR A 245 22.55 0.17 -3.52
CA THR A 245 22.59 1.62 -3.43
C THR A 245 21.35 2.16 -2.72
N ILE A 246 20.17 1.67 -3.08
CA ILE A 246 18.89 2.04 -2.47
C ILE A 246 18.88 1.70 -0.98
N VAL A 247 19.28 0.48 -0.61
CA VAL A 247 19.34 0.02 0.79
C VAL A 247 20.35 0.83 1.60
N ALA A 248 21.55 1.05 1.07
CA ALA A 248 22.58 1.86 1.73
C ALA A 248 22.12 3.31 1.96
N ARG A 249 21.42 3.90 0.98
CA ARG A 249 20.86 5.24 1.08
C ARG A 249 19.75 5.31 2.14
N ALA A 250 18.79 4.39 2.13
CA ALA A 250 17.73 4.32 3.13
C ALA A 250 18.29 4.13 4.56
N MET A 251 19.34 3.30 4.70
CA MET A 251 19.99 3.03 5.97
C MET A 251 21.12 4.00 6.34
N SER A 252 21.25 5.13 5.63
CA SER A 252 22.34 6.07 5.94
C SER A 252 22.23 6.61 7.36
N LYS A 253 23.36 6.65 8.08
CA LYS A 253 23.41 7.11 9.47
C LYS A 253 23.19 8.63 9.58
N ARG A 254 23.63 9.37 8.57
CA ARG A 254 23.50 10.83 8.44
C ARG A 254 22.20 11.15 7.71
N LEU A 255 21.33 11.94 8.34
CA LEU A 255 20.02 12.32 7.77
C LEU A 255 20.16 12.96 6.38
N GLN A 256 21.12 13.87 6.20
CA GLN A 256 21.35 14.53 4.90
C GLN A 256 21.77 13.60 3.74
N HIS A 257 22.19 12.36 4.03
CA HIS A 257 22.53 11.35 3.03
C HIS A 257 21.44 10.28 2.90
N ARG A 258 20.43 10.29 3.78
CA ARG A 258 19.24 9.45 3.71
C ARG A 258 18.26 10.07 2.72
N TYR A 259 17.31 9.27 2.23
CA TYR A 259 16.19 9.82 1.47
C TYR A 259 15.50 10.92 2.27
N ARG A 260 15.32 12.08 1.63
CA ARG A 260 14.74 13.25 2.27
C ARG A 260 13.27 13.02 2.60
N ASP A 261 12.56 12.33 1.72
CA ASP A 261 11.13 12.10 1.79
C ASP A 261 10.74 10.76 1.15
N TRP A 262 9.49 10.35 1.39
CA TRP A 262 8.96 9.09 0.86
C TRP A 262 8.87 9.05 -0.67
N PRO A 263 8.46 10.14 -1.38
CA PRO A 263 8.49 10.17 -2.85
C PRO A 263 9.86 9.87 -3.44
N GLU A 264 10.94 10.40 -2.87
CA GLU A 264 12.30 10.14 -3.35
C GLU A 264 12.67 8.65 -3.24
N PHE A 265 12.35 8.00 -2.11
CA PHE A 265 12.57 6.57 -1.94
C PHE A 265 11.69 5.74 -2.90
N ALA A 266 10.42 6.09 -3.02
CA ALA A 266 9.49 5.43 -3.94
C ALA A 266 9.96 5.54 -5.41
N HIS A 267 10.52 6.69 -5.77
CA HIS A 267 11.04 6.97 -7.11
C HIS A 267 12.21 6.04 -7.48
N ASP A 268 13.22 5.92 -6.61
CA ASP A 268 14.37 5.06 -6.87
C ASP A 268 13.96 3.57 -6.98
N LEU A 269 12.99 3.13 -6.16
CA LEU A 269 12.40 1.78 -6.27
C LEU A 269 11.69 1.58 -7.63
N ALA A 270 10.96 2.59 -8.11
CA ALA A 270 10.27 2.55 -9.40
C ALA A 270 11.23 2.58 -10.60
N GLN A 271 12.32 3.34 -10.51
CA GLN A 271 13.37 3.31 -11.53
C GLN A 271 14.05 1.94 -11.61
N ALA A 272 14.38 1.33 -10.47
CA ALA A 272 14.97 0.00 -10.43
C ALA A 272 14.12 -1.07 -11.14
N PHE A 273 12.80 -0.90 -11.13
CA PHE A 273 11.87 -1.73 -11.90
C PHE A 273 11.81 -1.38 -13.40
N ARG A 274 11.73 -0.09 -13.74
CA ARG A 274 11.57 0.38 -15.14
C ARG A 274 12.75 0.05 -16.02
N ASP A 275 13.97 0.17 -15.49
CA ASP A 275 15.20 -0.01 -16.27
C ASP A 275 15.51 -1.47 -16.61
N ARG A 276 14.55 -2.39 -16.40
CA ARG A 276 14.65 -3.84 -16.67
C ARG A 276 15.83 -4.51 -15.97
N GLN A 277 16.38 -3.89 -14.93
CA GLN A 277 17.40 -4.52 -14.07
C GLN A 277 16.79 -5.66 -13.23
N LEU A 278 15.45 -5.69 -13.11
CA LEU A 278 14.67 -6.76 -12.51
C LEU A 278 13.90 -7.51 -13.61
N ARG A 279 14.01 -8.85 -13.65
CA ARG A 279 13.38 -9.68 -14.69
C ARG A 279 12.00 -10.13 -14.21
N VAL A 280 10.95 -9.41 -14.60
CA VAL A 280 9.56 -9.84 -14.35
C VAL A 280 9.11 -10.79 -15.48
N PRO A 281 8.42 -11.92 -15.16
CA PRO A 281 7.77 -12.75 -16.19
C PRO A 281 6.76 -11.92 -17.02
N ALA A 282 6.78 -12.08 -18.35
CA ALA A 282 6.02 -11.24 -19.29
C ALA A 282 4.49 -11.23 -19.08
N ASP A 283 3.95 -12.22 -18.37
CA ASP A 283 2.51 -12.38 -18.14
C ASP A 283 1.99 -11.76 -16.83
N ARG A 284 2.88 -11.31 -15.92
CA ARG A 284 2.47 -10.70 -14.64
C ARG A 284 2.90 -9.24 -14.60
N MET A 285 1.92 -8.33 -14.59
CA MET A 285 2.17 -6.90 -14.40
C MET A 285 2.29 -6.59 -12.90
N PRO A 286 3.45 -6.09 -12.43
CA PRO A 286 3.60 -5.62 -11.06
C PRO A 286 2.63 -4.47 -10.79
N ASP A 287 2.08 -4.39 -9.58
CA ASP A 287 1.14 -3.32 -9.26
C ASP A 287 1.78 -1.92 -9.31
N LEU A 288 3.11 -1.84 -9.13
CA LEU A 288 3.87 -0.63 -9.36
C LEU A 288 3.75 -0.13 -10.82
N GLU A 289 3.88 -1.02 -11.80
CA GLU A 289 3.73 -0.65 -13.22
C GLU A 289 2.29 -0.18 -13.52
N LYS A 290 1.30 -0.86 -12.93
CA LYS A 290 -0.11 -0.48 -13.04
C LYS A 290 -0.35 0.91 -12.45
N PHE A 291 0.18 1.17 -11.26
CA PHE A 291 0.08 2.45 -10.57
C PHE A 291 0.68 3.58 -11.40
N ASP A 292 1.93 3.43 -11.86
CA ASP A 292 2.62 4.45 -12.65
C ASP A 292 1.90 4.71 -13.98
N THR A 293 1.39 3.66 -14.62
CA THR A 293 0.60 3.78 -15.84
C THR A 293 -0.66 4.62 -15.60
N LEU A 294 -1.47 4.30 -14.59
CA LEU A 294 -2.67 5.09 -14.28
C LEU A 294 -2.34 6.52 -13.88
N ARG A 295 -1.32 6.72 -13.03
CA ARG A 295 -0.88 8.05 -12.56
C ARG A 295 -0.47 8.97 -13.71
N SER A 296 0.01 8.40 -14.82
CA SER A 296 0.42 9.13 -16.02
C SER A 296 -0.73 9.65 -16.89
N PHE A 297 -1.94 9.11 -16.75
CA PHE A 297 -3.06 9.56 -17.59
C PHE A 297 -3.67 10.86 -17.05
N ALA A 298 -4.03 11.76 -17.96
CA ALA A 298 -4.73 13.00 -17.63
C ALA A 298 -6.04 12.77 -16.84
N PHE A 299 -6.72 11.64 -17.09
CA PHE A 299 -7.92 11.24 -16.36
C PHE A 299 -7.71 11.17 -14.84
N PHE A 300 -6.51 10.76 -14.40
CA PHE A 300 -6.19 10.57 -12.98
C PHE A 300 -5.43 11.76 -12.38
N ALA A 301 -5.40 12.93 -13.05
CA ALA A 301 -4.63 14.08 -12.59
C ALA A 301 -5.01 14.55 -11.17
N GLU A 302 -6.32 14.57 -10.88
CA GLU A 302 -6.89 15.01 -9.59
C GLU A 302 -7.02 13.87 -8.57
N PHE A 303 -6.66 12.64 -8.93
CA PHE A 303 -6.75 11.50 -8.02
C PHE A 303 -5.56 11.51 -7.08
N SER A 304 -5.83 11.29 -5.80
CA SER A 304 -4.77 11.00 -4.83
C SER A 304 -4.16 9.62 -5.09
N ASP A 305 -2.97 9.41 -4.56
CA ASP A 305 -2.26 8.14 -4.67
C ASP A 305 -3.04 6.98 -4.04
N VAL A 306 -3.81 7.26 -2.98
CA VAL A 306 -4.69 6.30 -2.30
C VAL A 306 -5.78 5.83 -3.25
N GLU A 307 -6.39 6.76 -3.98
CA GLU A 307 -7.46 6.46 -4.92
C GLU A 307 -6.93 5.67 -6.12
N ILE A 308 -5.76 6.02 -6.65
CA ILE A 308 -5.13 5.27 -7.75
C ILE A 308 -4.82 3.83 -7.31
N TRP A 309 -4.30 3.63 -6.10
CA TRP A 309 -4.12 2.30 -5.54
C TRP A 309 -5.41 1.51 -5.40
N GLU A 310 -6.49 2.19 -5.01
CA GLU A 310 -7.82 1.60 -5.01
C GLU A 310 -8.21 1.12 -6.41
N VAL A 311 -8.00 1.95 -7.44
CA VAL A 311 -8.25 1.59 -8.85
C VAL A 311 -7.42 0.40 -9.30
N VAL A 312 -6.12 0.36 -8.97
CA VAL A 312 -5.25 -0.79 -9.28
C VAL A 312 -5.85 -2.07 -8.71
N ARG A 313 -6.40 -2.03 -7.49
CA ARG A 313 -6.95 -3.21 -6.80
C ARG A 313 -8.23 -3.75 -7.43
N PHE A 314 -9.13 -2.88 -7.91
CA PHE A 314 -10.42 -3.31 -8.49
C PHE A 314 -10.46 -3.35 -10.02
N SER A 315 -9.36 -3.03 -10.70
CA SER A 315 -9.24 -3.08 -12.16
C SER A 315 -8.66 -4.40 -12.67
N GLU A 316 -9.11 -4.82 -13.85
CA GLU A 316 -8.57 -5.98 -14.56
C GLU A 316 -7.64 -5.54 -15.68
N TRP A 317 -6.43 -6.08 -15.73
CA TRP A 317 -5.41 -5.73 -16.72
C TRP A 317 -5.19 -6.88 -17.69
N LYS A 318 -5.18 -6.59 -19.00
CA LYS A 318 -4.93 -7.62 -20.02
C LYS A 318 -4.27 -7.08 -21.28
N TRP A 319 -3.42 -7.90 -21.89
CA TRP A 319 -3.01 -7.74 -23.28
C TRP A 319 -4.04 -8.38 -24.20
N VAL A 320 -4.36 -7.71 -25.30
CA VAL A 320 -5.24 -8.23 -26.35
C VAL A 320 -4.58 -8.11 -27.73
N PRO A 321 -4.74 -9.10 -28.62
CA PRO A 321 -4.15 -9.06 -29.95
C PRO A 321 -4.88 -8.06 -30.87
N PRO A 322 -4.26 -7.66 -32.00
CA PRO A 322 -4.92 -6.90 -33.06
C PRO A 322 -6.19 -7.59 -33.57
N GLY A 323 -7.19 -6.81 -34.00
CA GLY A 323 -8.44 -7.33 -34.55
C GLY A 323 -9.45 -7.84 -33.50
N THR A 324 -9.17 -7.68 -32.21
CA THR A 324 -10.08 -8.08 -31.13
C THR A 324 -11.20 -7.05 -31.01
N VAL A 325 -12.46 -7.51 -31.08
CA VAL A 325 -13.63 -6.67 -30.80
C VAL A 325 -13.85 -6.58 -29.30
N LEU A 326 -13.68 -5.38 -28.73
CA LEU A 326 -13.77 -5.14 -27.29
C LEU A 326 -15.17 -4.74 -26.83
N ILE A 327 -15.87 -3.99 -27.68
CA ILE A 327 -17.23 -3.50 -27.50
C ILE A 327 -17.95 -3.66 -28.84
N ARG A 328 -19.20 -4.16 -28.82
CA ARG A 328 -20.05 -4.18 -30.01
C ARG A 328 -21.14 -3.13 -29.92
N ASP A 329 -21.50 -2.54 -31.05
CA ASP A 329 -22.64 -1.64 -31.17
C ASP A 329 -23.94 -2.35 -30.76
N GLY A 330 -24.80 -1.66 -30.01
CA GLY A 330 -26.07 -2.20 -29.50
C GLY A 330 -25.98 -3.04 -28.23
N ASP A 331 -24.80 -3.50 -27.82
CA ASP A 331 -24.64 -4.28 -26.58
C ASP A 331 -25.02 -3.46 -25.35
N VAL A 332 -25.39 -4.14 -24.27
CA VAL A 332 -25.50 -3.55 -22.93
C VAL A 332 -24.29 -4.01 -22.12
N GLY A 333 -23.70 -3.13 -21.33
CA GLY A 333 -22.59 -3.49 -20.46
C GLY A 333 -22.51 -2.64 -19.21
N ASP A 334 -21.81 -3.14 -18.19
CA ASP A 334 -21.53 -2.43 -16.93
C ASP A 334 -20.01 -2.28 -16.75
N PHE A 335 -19.29 -1.91 -17.81
CA PHE A 335 -17.84 -1.72 -17.74
C PHE A 335 -17.35 -0.71 -18.76
N PHE A 336 -16.18 -0.17 -18.49
CA PHE A 336 -15.44 0.73 -19.36
C PHE A 336 -13.95 0.36 -19.32
N TYR A 337 -13.18 0.97 -20.20
CA TYR A 337 -11.76 0.71 -20.33
C TYR A 337 -10.93 1.99 -20.33
N PHE A 338 -9.67 1.85 -19.95
CA PHE A 338 -8.59 2.73 -20.40
C PHE A 338 -7.67 1.98 -21.35
N LEU A 339 -7.20 2.67 -22.38
CA LEU A 339 -6.12 2.19 -23.22
C LEU A 339 -4.77 2.55 -22.59
N ALA A 340 -4.02 1.55 -22.15
CA ALA A 340 -2.72 1.75 -21.53
C ALA A 340 -1.52 1.60 -22.49
N ASP A 341 -1.72 0.94 -23.62
CA ASP A 341 -0.76 0.87 -24.72
C ASP A 341 -1.47 0.37 -25.99
N GLY A 342 -1.02 0.81 -27.17
CA GLY A 342 -1.58 0.43 -28.47
C GLY A 342 -2.58 1.44 -29.06
N GLU A 343 -3.30 1.01 -30.10
CA GLU A 343 -4.26 1.82 -30.84
C GLU A 343 -5.56 1.05 -31.09
N LEU A 344 -6.69 1.77 -31.10
CA LEU A 344 -8.01 1.21 -31.43
C LEU A 344 -8.72 2.08 -32.45
N LYS A 345 -9.67 1.46 -33.15
CA LYS A 345 -10.65 2.17 -33.98
C LYS A 345 -12.05 2.01 -33.43
N VAL A 346 -12.80 3.10 -33.50
CA VAL A 346 -14.23 3.15 -33.22
C VAL A 346 -14.96 3.05 -34.56
N LEU A 347 -15.83 2.05 -34.72
CA LEU A 347 -16.61 1.85 -35.95
C LEU A 347 -18.11 1.97 -35.71
N LYS A 348 -18.82 2.49 -36.69
CA LYS A 348 -20.29 2.43 -36.74
C LYS A 348 -20.72 2.08 -38.15
N ASN A 349 -21.53 1.04 -38.29
CA ASN A 349 -21.96 0.51 -39.60
C ASN A 349 -20.78 0.30 -40.57
N GLY A 350 -19.64 -0.17 -40.06
CA GLY A 350 -18.41 -0.39 -40.83
C GLY A 350 -17.56 0.86 -41.13
N MET A 351 -18.04 2.06 -40.83
CA MET A 351 -17.29 3.31 -41.01
C MET A 351 -16.45 3.65 -39.76
N VAL A 352 -15.19 4.05 -39.96
CA VAL A 352 -14.32 4.50 -38.86
C VAL A 352 -14.73 5.91 -38.44
N LEU A 353 -15.17 6.06 -37.20
CA LEU A 353 -15.60 7.35 -36.62
C LEU A 353 -14.48 8.07 -35.88
N ASN A 354 -13.58 7.31 -35.25
CA ASN A 354 -12.48 7.84 -34.47
C ASN A 354 -11.39 6.79 -34.26
N LEU A 355 -10.19 7.25 -33.92
CA LEU A 355 -9.10 6.43 -33.39
C LEU A 355 -8.93 6.76 -31.90
N LEU A 356 -8.60 5.73 -31.11
CA LEU A 356 -8.28 5.88 -29.70
C LEU A 356 -6.79 5.56 -29.48
N ALA A 357 -6.14 6.38 -28.67
CA ALA A 357 -4.72 6.31 -28.34
C ALA A 357 -4.50 6.12 -26.83
N THR A 358 -3.24 5.89 -26.45
CA THR A 358 -2.86 5.65 -25.05
C THR A 358 -3.33 6.79 -24.15
N GLY A 359 -3.96 6.43 -23.03
CA GLY A 359 -4.58 7.35 -22.07
C GLY A 359 -6.10 7.51 -22.27
N ASP A 360 -6.65 7.12 -23.42
CA ASP A 360 -8.09 7.30 -23.69
C ASP A 360 -8.96 6.39 -22.81
N CYS A 361 -10.02 6.99 -22.24
CA CYS A 361 -11.10 6.30 -21.55
C CYS A 361 -12.24 5.98 -22.54
N PHE A 362 -12.77 4.77 -22.58
CA PHE A 362 -13.86 4.43 -23.49
C PHE A 362 -14.87 3.43 -22.93
N GLY A 363 -16.12 3.56 -23.37
CA GLY A 363 -17.23 2.74 -22.87
C GLY A 363 -17.81 3.21 -21.54
N GLU A 364 -17.39 4.38 -21.06
CA GLU A 364 -17.84 5.03 -19.83
C GLU A 364 -19.35 5.29 -19.82
N MET A 365 -19.95 5.51 -20.99
CA MET A 365 -21.39 5.78 -21.12
C MET A 365 -22.29 4.65 -20.63
N ALA A 366 -21.81 3.41 -20.66
CA ALA A 366 -22.58 2.29 -20.15
C ALA A 366 -22.63 2.23 -18.61
N VAL A 367 -21.76 2.99 -17.94
CA VAL A 367 -21.72 3.12 -16.48
C VAL A 367 -22.39 4.41 -15.99
N ILE A 368 -22.30 5.50 -16.76
CA ILE A 368 -22.84 6.83 -16.41
C ILE A 368 -24.29 7.00 -16.88
N GLY A 369 -24.67 6.34 -17.99
CA GLY A 369 -25.99 6.47 -18.59
C GLY A 369 -27.15 5.97 -17.71
N LYS A 370 -28.38 6.33 -18.09
CA LYS A 370 -29.58 5.71 -17.49
C LYS A 370 -29.52 4.19 -17.70
N LYS A 371 -30.13 3.41 -16.77
CA LYS A 371 -30.27 1.95 -16.89
C LYS A 371 -30.67 1.60 -18.34
N GLU A 372 -29.92 0.68 -18.97
CA GLU A 372 -30.08 0.19 -20.35
C GLU A 372 -29.49 1.05 -21.49
N SER A 373 -28.54 1.96 -21.21
CA SER A 373 -27.77 2.62 -22.27
C SER A 373 -27.00 1.60 -23.12
N LYS A 374 -27.44 1.41 -24.36
CA LYS A 374 -26.77 0.59 -25.36
C LYS A 374 -25.45 1.24 -25.79
N ARG A 375 -24.45 0.42 -26.10
CA ARG A 375 -23.24 0.86 -26.80
C ARG A 375 -23.64 1.45 -28.15
N GLY A 376 -22.94 2.50 -28.59
CA GLY A 376 -23.30 3.24 -29.82
C GLY A 376 -22.33 3.05 -30.99
N ALA A 377 -21.30 2.21 -30.82
CA ALA A 377 -20.26 1.91 -31.78
C ALA A 377 -19.50 0.62 -31.39
N ASP A 378 -18.93 -0.05 -32.39
CA ASP A 378 -17.93 -1.10 -32.19
C ASP A 378 -16.59 -0.47 -31.81
N ILE A 379 -15.82 -1.15 -30.94
CA ILE A 379 -14.43 -0.78 -30.64
C ILE A 379 -13.55 -1.98 -30.89
N VAL A 380 -12.58 -1.82 -31.79
CA VAL A 380 -11.72 -2.91 -32.27
C VAL A 380 -10.26 -2.49 -32.17
N THR A 381 -9.41 -3.39 -31.68
CA THR A 381 -7.97 -3.14 -31.58
C THR A 381 -7.32 -3.10 -32.97
N LEU A 382 -6.50 -2.07 -33.22
CA LEU A 382 -5.68 -1.95 -34.43
C LEU A 382 -4.33 -2.63 -34.24
N THR A 383 -3.71 -2.40 -33.10
CA THR A 383 -2.45 -3.03 -32.70
C THR A 383 -2.68 -4.02 -31.56
N ARG A 384 -1.61 -4.69 -31.12
CA ARG A 384 -1.63 -5.30 -29.79
C ARG A 384 -1.87 -4.18 -28.78
N ALA A 385 -2.82 -4.37 -27.87
CA ALA A 385 -3.24 -3.33 -26.94
C ALA A 385 -3.22 -3.82 -25.49
N LYS A 386 -2.81 -2.93 -24.57
CA LYS A 386 -2.87 -3.11 -23.12
C LYS A 386 -4.09 -2.39 -22.58
N LEU A 387 -4.99 -3.11 -21.94
CA LEU A 387 -6.27 -2.58 -21.48
C LEU A 387 -6.40 -2.65 -19.97
N VAL A 388 -6.98 -1.60 -19.40
CA VAL A 388 -7.46 -1.55 -18.01
C VAL A 388 -8.98 -1.59 -18.04
N ARG A 389 -9.59 -2.66 -17.56
CA ARG A 389 -11.06 -2.80 -17.48
C ARG A 389 -11.55 -2.50 -16.08
N ILE A 390 -12.59 -1.68 -15.96
CA ILE A 390 -13.26 -1.38 -14.70
C ILE A 390 -14.76 -1.61 -14.87
N THR A 391 -15.39 -2.29 -13.92
CA THR A 391 -16.84 -2.48 -13.92
C THR A 391 -17.54 -1.36 -13.14
N GLY A 392 -18.74 -0.97 -13.57
CA GLY A 392 -19.56 0.01 -12.85
C GLY A 392 -19.95 -0.49 -11.46
N SER A 393 -20.17 -1.79 -11.29
CA SER A 393 -20.36 -2.38 -9.96
C SER A 393 -19.14 -2.25 -9.04
N ALA A 394 -17.91 -2.40 -9.56
CA ALA A 394 -16.69 -2.17 -8.78
C ALA A 394 -16.54 -0.70 -8.40
N LEU A 395 -16.78 0.21 -9.36
CA LEU A 395 -16.76 1.65 -9.11
C LEU A 395 -17.80 2.10 -8.07
N LYS A 396 -19.00 1.49 -8.07
CA LYS A 396 -20.01 1.78 -7.04
C LYS A 396 -19.58 1.36 -5.63
N ARG A 397 -18.73 0.32 -5.52
CA ARG A 397 -18.19 -0.18 -4.25
C ARG A 397 -16.91 0.52 -3.81
N SER A 398 -16.32 1.39 -4.64
CA SER A 398 -15.13 2.15 -4.26
C SER A 398 -15.45 3.21 -3.20
N SER A 399 -14.41 3.80 -2.62
CA SER A 399 -14.50 4.94 -1.72
C SER A 399 -15.27 6.09 -2.37
N GLU A 400 -15.91 6.92 -1.54
CA GLU A 400 -16.71 8.05 -2.02
C GLU A 400 -15.85 9.07 -2.78
N ALA A 401 -14.63 9.32 -2.29
CA ALA A 401 -13.66 10.19 -2.95
C ALA A 401 -13.28 9.67 -4.34
N CYS A 402 -12.87 8.39 -4.43
CA CYS A 402 -12.50 7.77 -5.71
C CYS A 402 -13.67 7.82 -6.70
N ARG A 403 -14.88 7.48 -6.23
CA ARG A 403 -16.10 7.50 -7.05
C ARG A 403 -16.45 8.92 -7.51
N PHE A 404 -16.30 9.92 -6.64
CA PHE A 404 -16.51 11.32 -6.98
C PHE A 404 -15.56 11.79 -8.08
N HIS A 405 -14.26 11.53 -7.94
CA HIS A 405 -13.26 11.91 -8.95
C HIS A 405 -13.46 11.18 -10.28
N PHE A 406 -13.90 9.91 -10.27
CA PHE A 406 -14.31 9.22 -11.50
C PHE A 406 -15.45 9.94 -12.21
N TYR A 407 -16.52 10.29 -11.51
CA TYR A 407 -17.64 11.01 -12.13
C TYR A 407 -17.26 12.40 -12.60
N GLN A 408 -16.41 13.12 -11.86
CA GLN A 408 -15.88 14.41 -12.27
C GLN A 408 -15.04 14.30 -13.57
N ALA A 409 -14.11 13.34 -13.61
CA ALA A 409 -13.28 13.09 -14.79
C ALA A 409 -14.12 12.62 -15.99
N PHE A 410 -15.15 11.82 -15.79
CA PHE A 410 -16.09 11.45 -16.85
C PHE A 410 -16.82 12.67 -17.44
N VAL A 411 -17.24 13.63 -16.61
CA VAL A 411 -17.86 14.86 -17.10
C VAL A 411 -16.89 15.64 -18.00
N ALA A 412 -15.60 15.72 -17.62
CA ALA A 412 -14.58 16.36 -18.44
C ALA A 412 -14.41 15.65 -19.80
N VAL A 413 -14.26 14.31 -19.80
CA VAL A 413 -14.14 13.50 -21.03
C VAL A 413 -15.36 13.69 -21.94
N LEU A 414 -16.58 13.67 -21.38
CA LEU A 414 -17.80 13.85 -22.15
C LEU A 414 -17.92 15.27 -22.71
N SER A 415 -17.49 16.29 -21.96
CA SER A 415 -17.48 17.69 -22.40
C SER A 415 -16.52 17.90 -23.58
N GLU A 416 -15.31 17.33 -23.52
CA GLU A 416 -14.34 17.37 -24.62
C GLU A 416 -14.87 16.68 -25.88
N ARG A 417 -15.48 15.49 -25.71
CA ARG A 417 -16.09 14.74 -26.82
C ARG A 417 -17.24 15.49 -27.45
N LEU A 418 -18.11 16.10 -26.65
CA LEU A 418 -19.23 16.90 -27.15
C LEU A 418 -18.73 18.13 -27.91
N THR A 419 -17.69 18.80 -27.39
CA THR A 419 -17.05 19.94 -28.06
C THR A 419 -16.45 19.51 -29.41
N SER A 420 -15.73 18.39 -29.45
CA SER A 420 -15.17 17.83 -30.69
C SER A 420 -16.25 17.44 -31.69
N ALA A 421 -17.36 16.82 -31.24
CA ALA A 421 -18.49 16.48 -32.08
C ALA A 421 -19.18 17.73 -32.65
N ASN A 422 -19.38 18.78 -31.84
CA ASN A 422 -19.94 20.04 -32.30
C ASN A 422 -19.05 20.73 -33.34
N LEU A 423 -17.74 20.73 -33.15
CA LEU A 423 -16.80 21.27 -34.15
C LEU A 423 -16.91 20.52 -35.48
N ARG A 424 -17.03 19.18 -35.44
CA ARG A 424 -17.24 18.36 -36.65
C ARG A 424 -18.56 18.64 -37.34
N LEU A 425 -19.61 18.98 -36.59
CA LEU A 425 -20.93 19.33 -37.13
C LEU A 425 -20.97 20.71 -37.79
N VAL A 426 -20.17 21.67 -37.30
CA VAL A 426 -20.07 23.03 -37.85
C VAL A 426 -19.14 23.08 -39.08
N SER A 427 -18.29 22.07 -39.28
CA SER A 427 -17.40 21.95 -40.43
C SER A 427 -18.02 21.31 -41.68
N PHE A 428 -19.32 21.00 -41.65
CA PHE A 428 -20.16 20.68 -42.82
C PHE A 428 -21.12 21.85 -43.08
#